data_AF-A0A3M1GEM0-F1
#
_entry.id   AF-A0A3M1GEM0-F1
#
_cell.length_a   1.000
_cell.length_b   1.000
_cell.length_c   1.000
_cell.angle_alpha   90.00
_cell.angle_beta   90.00
_cell.angle_gamma   90.00
#
_symmetry.space_group_name_H-M   'P 1'
#
loop_
_entity.id
_entity.type
_entity.pdbx_description
1 polymer ?
#
loop_
_entity_poly.entity_id
_entity_poly.type
_entity_poly.pdbx_seq_one_letter_code
_entity_poly.pdbx_strand_id
1 'polypeptide(L)' 'MRAVYYEKFGGADVLKVGELPVPKPEKGEVLIRVAGAGVNPIDWKLREGFAVGLFPYTFPIV' A
#
# COMPACT_ATOMS: atom_id res chain seq x y z
N MET A 1 3.39 -3.76 -12.27
CA MET A 1 2.29 -4.48 -11.59
C MET A 1 1.20 -3.47 -11.33
N ARG A 2 -0.03 -3.81 -11.70
CA ARG A 2 -1.17 -2.97 -11.42
C ARG A 2 -1.46 -2.95 -9.92
N ALA A 3 -1.56 -1.77 -9.33
CA ALA A 3 -1.77 -1.57 -7.91
C ALA A 3 -2.76 -0.43 -7.63
N VAL A 4 -3.38 -0.47 -6.46
CA VAL A 4 -3.99 0.69 -5.81
C VAL A 4 -2.94 1.26 -4.86
N TYR A 5 -2.68 2.56 -4.88
CA TYR A 5 -1.63 3.16 -4.05
C TYR A 5 -1.91 4.63 -3.74
N TYR A 6 -1.17 5.19 -2.78
CA TYR A 6 -1.20 6.62 -2.46
C TYR A 6 0.20 7.15 -2.12
N GLU A 7 0.43 8.43 -2.46
CA GLU A 7 1.74 9.12 -2.33
C GLU A 7 1.74 10.19 -1.23
N LYS A 8 0.59 10.40 -0.60
CA LYS A 8 0.39 11.29 0.55
C LYS A 8 -0.81 10.79 1.33
N PHE A 9 -0.83 11.06 2.63
CA PHE A 9 -2.02 10.82 3.44
C PHE A 9 -3.16 11.76 3.00
N GLY A 10 -4.41 11.32 3.17
CA GLY A 10 -5.60 12.13 2.86
C GLY A 10 -6.86 11.30 2.83
N GLY A 11 -7.95 11.85 2.26
CA GLY A 11 -9.24 11.18 2.02
C GLY A 11 -9.20 10.23 0.81
N ALA A 12 -10.30 9.55 0.49
CA ALA A 12 -10.30 8.49 -0.53
C ALA A 12 -9.84 9.00 -1.92
N ASP A 13 -9.89 10.30 -2.14
CA ASP A 13 -9.40 11.03 -3.31
C ASP A 13 -7.89 10.89 -3.56
N VAL A 14 -7.11 10.48 -2.56
CA VAL A 14 -5.66 10.27 -2.74
C VAL A 14 -5.31 8.92 -3.38
N LEU A 15 -6.28 8.00 -3.47
CA LEU A 15 -6.07 6.67 -4.06
C LEU A 15 -5.87 6.78 -5.57
N LYS A 16 -4.80 6.17 -6.04
CA LYS A 16 -4.45 6.04 -7.46
C LYS A 16 -4.51 4.58 -7.87
N VAL A 17 -4.93 4.32 -9.10
CA VAL A 17 -4.80 3.02 -9.74
C VAL A 17 -3.81 3.18 -10.88
N GLY A 18 -2.75 2.38 -10.87
CA GLY A 18 -1.68 2.51 -11.87
C GLY A 18 -0.70 1.35 -11.86
N GLU A 19 0.38 1.49 -12.62
CA GLU A 19 1.47 0.52 -12.69
C GLU A 19 2.62 0.95 -11.78
N LEU A 20 3.09 0.03 -10.93
CA LEU A 20 4.30 0.17 -10.13
C LEU A 20 5.32 -0.93 -10.49
N PRO A 21 6.63 -0.75 -10.21
CA PRO A 21 7.61 -1.81 -10.39
C PRO A 21 7.22 -3.07 -9.61
N VAL A 22 7.54 -4.25 -10.16
CA VAL A 22 7.42 -5.51 -9.41
C VAL A 22 8.50 -5.51 -8.32
N PRO A 23 8.15 -5.70 -7.04
CA PRO A 23 9.14 -5.72 -5.97
C PRO A 23 10.08 -6.93 -6.13
N LYS A 24 11.34 -6.73 -5.76
CA LYS A 24 12.33 -7.82 -5.67
C LYS A 24 12.36 -8.31 -4.22
N PRO A 25 12.08 -9.58 -3.94
CA PRO A 25 12.16 -10.11 -2.59
C PRO A 25 13.62 -10.18 -2.11
N GLU A 26 13.84 -9.84 -0.85
CA GLU A 26 15.13 -9.99 -0.17
C GLU A 26 15.28 -11.40 0.45
N LYS A 27 16.42 -11.66 1.08
CA LYS A 27 16.67 -12.93 1.77
C LYS A 27 15.61 -13.16 2.87
N GLY A 28 14.81 -14.21 2.70
CA GLY A 28 13.75 -14.60 3.64
C GLY A 28 12.34 -14.17 3.21
N GLU A 29 12.21 -13.47 2.08
CA GLU A 29 10.92 -13.04 1.54
C GLU A 29 10.49 -13.91 0.34
N VAL A 30 9.20 -13.85 0.01
CA VAL A 30 8.63 -14.51 -1.18
C VAL A 30 7.84 -13.51 -2.01
N LEU A 31 7.91 -13.65 -3.34
CA LEU A 31 7.11 -12.86 -4.26
C LEU A 31 5.81 -13.61 -4.61
N ILE A 32 4.66 -12.99 -4.32
CA ILE A 32 3.34 -13.57 -4.57
C ILE A 32 2.64 -12.78 -5.68
N ARG A 33 2.10 -13.49 -6.67
CA ARG A 33 1.16 -12.92 -7.63
C ARG A 33 -0.25 -12.90 -7.02
N VAL A 34 -0.69 -11.74 -6.57
CA VAL A 34 -1.98 -11.55 -5.90
C VAL A 34 -3.13 -11.83 -6.86
N ALA A 35 -4.03 -12.76 -6.50
CA ALA A 35 -5.28 -13.02 -7.23
C ALA A 35 -6.47 -12.21 -6.70
N GLY A 36 -6.40 -11.78 -5.44
CA GLY A 36 -7.39 -10.91 -4.79
C GLY A 36 -6.83 -10.37 -3.47
N ALA A 37 -7.31 -9.20 -3.06
CA ALA A 37 -6.95 -8.55 -1.80
C ALA A 37 -8.23 -8.17 -1.04
N GLY A 38 -8.23 -8.35 0.28
CA GLY A 38 -9.33 -7.94 1.14
C GLY A 38 -9.21 -6.47 1.52
N VAL A 39 -10.35 -5.78 1.66
CA VAL A 39 -10.44 -4.45 2.26
C VAL A 39 -10.88 -4.61 3.71
N ASN A 40 -10.09 -4.07 4.65
CA ASN A 40 -10.27 -4.21 6.08
C ASN A 40 -10.65 -2.87 6.73
N PRO A 41 -11.31 -2.87 7.91
CA PRO A 41 -11.69 -1.64 8.60
C PRO A 41 -10.54 -0.70 9.00
N ILE A 42 -9.28 -1.16 9.01
CA ILE A 42 -8.12 -0.35 9.35
C ILE A 42 -7.57 0.44 8.15
N ASP A 43 -7.85 0.02 6.91
CA ASP A 43 -7.17 0.51 5.71
C ASP A 43 -7.34 2.03 5.53
N TRP A 44 -8.55 2.55 5.78
CA TRP A 44 -8.82 3.98 5.69
C TRP A 44 -8.07 4.79 6.76
N LYS A 45 -7.87 4.22 7.96
CA LYS A 45 -7.11 4.87 9.04
C LYS A 45 -5.63 4.96 8.68
N LEU A 46 -5.07 3.92 8.06
CA LEU A 46 -3.69 3.94 7.57
C LEU A 46 -3.52 4.99 6.46
N ARG A 47 -4.45 5.03 5.51
CA ARG A 47 -4.48 5.99 4.39
C ARG A 47 -4.62 7.45 4.85
N GLU A 48 -5.40 7.70 5.90
CA GLU A 48 -5.56 9.03 6.50
C GLU A 48 -4.44 9.42 7.47
N GLY A 49 -3.48 8.52 7.73
CA GLY A 49 -2.30 8.80 8.53
C GLY A 49 -2.47 8.62 10.04
N PHE A 50 -3.56 8.00 10.51
CA PHE A 50 -3.80 7.76 11.94
C PHE A 50 -2.77 6.83 12.61
N ALA A 51 -1.98 6.11 11.83
CA ALA A 51 -0.93 5.20 12.33
C ALA A 51 0.50 5.72 12.08
N VAL A 52 0.67 7.00 11.71
CA VAL A 52 2.00 7.60 11.56
C VAL A 52 2.76 7.49 12.89
N GLY A 53 3.96 6.91 12.83
CA GLY A 53 4.80 6.66 14.01
C GLY A 53 4.59 5.30 14.67
N LEU A 54 3.56 4.53 14.29
CA LEU A 54 3.37 3.15 14.77
C LEU A 54 4.10 2.12 13.91
N PHE A 55 4.24 2.38 12.60
CA PHE A 55 4.89 1.46 11.65
C PHE A 55 5.85 2.22 10.73
N PRO A 56 6.95 1.59 10.28
CA PRO A 56 7.75 2.12 9.19
C PRO A 56 6.93 2.09 7.89
N TYR A 57 7.04 3.15 7.10
CA TYR A 57 6.39 3.25 5.80
C TYR A 57 7.26 4.03 4.81
N THR A 58 7.01 3.85 3.52
CA THR A 58 7.63 4.64 2.45
C THR A 58 6.59 4.85 1.36
N PHE A 59 6.55 6.06 0.79
CA PHE A 59 5.67 6.32 -0.35
C PHE A 59 6.29 5.82 -1.66
N PRO A 60 5.48 5.35 -2.62
CA PRO A 60 4.03 5.13 -2.52
C PRO A 60 3.68 3.93 -1.62
N ILE A 61 2.59 4.04 -0.85
CA ILE A 61 2.04 2.91 -0.09
C ILE A 61 1.00 2.20 -0.96
N VAL A 62 1.11 0.87 -1.05
CA VAL A 62 0.17 -0.04 -1.75
C VAL A 62 -0.79 -0.63 -0.75
#